data_AF-A0A2X2SYZ1-F1
#
_entry.id   AF-A0A2X2SYZ1-F1
#
_cell.length_a   1.000
_cell.length_b   1.000
_cell.length_c   1.000
_cell.angle_alpha   90.00
_cell.angle_beta   90.00
_cell.angle_gamma   90.00
#
_symmetry.space_group_name_H-M   'P 1'
#
loop_
_entity.id
_entity.type
_entity.pdbx_description
1 polymer ?
#
loop_
_entity_poly.entity_id
_entity_poly.type
_entity_poly.pdbx_seq_one_letter_code
_entity_poly.pdbx_strand_id
1 'polypeptide(L)'
;MTEWVIVSTGMFTSFLFEPAFDVVNLDKQTVNALGGWDTQVTVTSPEDIGRLTTAIYLEQPRVANQVVFIASETLTYGRLAEIVERTSGKSFSKAVLSLPDLQAGLSRHPDDVMLRYRTAFARGEGVWWPMEKTYNFSKKIPVQDVAHWLQLHLKA
;
A
#
# COMPACT_ATOMS: atom_id res chain seq x y z
N MET A 1 -29.93 -18.26 1.12
CA MET A 1 -28.49 -18.25 1.53
C MET A 1 -28.02 -16.82 1.52
N THR A 2 -27.14 -16.43 2.44
CA THR A 2 -26.53 -15.10 2.46
C THR A 2 -25.43 -15.04 1.40
N GLU A 3 -25.50 -14.08 0.48
CA GLU A 3 -24.43 -13.78 -0.48
C GLU A 3 -23.39 -12.86 0.17
N TRP A 4 -22.12 -13.01 -0.22
CA TRP A 4 -21.03 -12.19 0.31
C TRP A 4 -20.04 -11.79 -0.79
N VAL A 5 -19.33 -10.69 -0.58
CA VAL A 5 -18.18 -10.28 -1.38
C VAL A 5 -17.13 -9.73 -0.41
N ILE A 6 -15.88 -10.16 -0.57
CA ILE A 6 -14.74 -9.57 0.16
C ILE A 6 -14.01 -8.66 -0.82
N VAL A 7 -13.87 -7.38 -0.48
CA VAL A 7 -13.08 -6.43 -1.27
C VAL A 7 -11.70 -6.30 -0.62
N SER A 8 -10.68 -6.88 -1.25
CA SER A 8 -9.29 -6.80 -0.82
C SER A 8 -8.63 -5.54 -1.39
N THR A 9 -8.19 -4.64 -0.51
CA THR A 9 -7.79 -3.27 -0.88
C THR A 9 -6.30 -2.97 -0.71
N GLY A 10 -5.55 -3.85 -0.07
CA GLY A 10 -4.15 -3.61 0.27
C GLY A 10 -4.03 -2.59 1.41
N MET A 11 -2.89 -1.91 1.47
CA MET A 11 -2.64 -0.84 2.45
C MET A 11 -3.31 0.46 2.00
N PHE A 12 -3.73 1.32 2.94
CA PHE A 12 -4.11 2.68 2.57
C PHE A 12 -2.89 3.45 2.06
N THR A 13 -3.04 4.16 0.94
CA THR A 13 -1.94 4.95 0.35
C THR A 13 -1.34 5.94 1.36
N SER A 14 -2.17 6.57 2.19
CA SER A 14 -1.73 7.50 3.23
C SER A 14 -0.81 6.85 4.28
N PHE A 15 -0.98 5.55 4.54
CA PHE A 15 -0.21 4.84 5.56
C PHE A 15 1.25 4.65 5.17
N LEU A 16 1.59 4.69 3.87
CA LEU A 16 2.98 4.75 3.40
C LEU A 16 3.73 5.97 3.98
N PHE A 17 3.00 7.04 4.25
CA PHE A 17 3.53 8.34 4.69
C PHE A 17 3.30 8.62 6.17
N GLU A 18 2.74 7.66 6.93
CA GLU A 18 2.55 7.77 8.37
C GLU A 18 3.91 7.70 9.08
N PRO A 19 4.36 8.78 9.78
CA PRO A 19 5.66 8.80 10.43
C PRO A 19 5.90 7.65 11.41
N ALA A 20 4.87 7.15 12.09
CA ALA A 20 4.98 6.02 13.01
C ALA A 20 5.14 4.66 12.30
N PHE A 21 4.65 4.54 11.07
CA PHE A 21 4.85 3.35 10.24
C PHE A 21 6.23 3.34 9.57
N ASP A 22 6.80 4.53 9.36
CA ASP A 22 8.20 4.76 9.03
C ASP A 22 8.66 4.12 7.71
N VAL A 23 7.77 3.98 6.72
CA VAL A 23 8.14 3.63 5.33
C VAL A 23 8.61 4.88 4.58
N VAL A 24 7.82 5.95 4.59
CA VAL A 24 8.23 7.29 4.15
C VAL A 24 8.00 8.25 5.30
N ASN A 25 9.06 8.91 5.75
CA ASN A 25 8.96 10.01 6.71
C ASN A 25 9.37 11.30 6.02
N LEU A 26 8.38 12.13 5.68
CA LEU A 26 8.61 13.37 4.94
C LEU A 26 9.37 14.42 5.77
N ASP A 27 9.13 14.47 7.09
CA ASP A 27 9.79 15.43 7.99
C ASP A 27 11.27 15.10 8.20
N LYS A 28 11.57 13.81 8.39
CA LYS A 28 12.95 13.33 8.55
C LYS A 28 13.66 13.09 7.23
N GLN A 29 12.95 13.18 6.11
CA GLN A 29 13.42 12.84 4.77
C GLN A 29 14.04 11.44 4.71
N THR A 30 13.35 10.45 5.26
CA THR A 30 13.77 9.04 5.20
C THR A 30 12.79 8.19 4.39
N VAL A 31 13.33 7.21 3.65
CA VAL A 31 12.57 6.13 3.03
C VAL A 31 13.16 4.80 3.45
N ASN A 32 12.33 3.94 4.05
CA ASN A 32 12.71 2.63 4.53
C ASN A 32 12.00 1.54 3.74
N ALA A 33 12.75 0.65 3.11
CA ALA A 33 12.19 -0.51 2.44
C ALA A 33 11.93 -1.66 3.42
N LEU A 34 10.70 -2.16 3.49
CA LEU A 34 10.35 -3.30 4.34
C LEU A 34 10.73 -4.61 3.64
N GLY A 35 11.60 -5.40 4.26
CA GLY A 35 12.10 -6.66 3.72
C GLY A 35 13.18 -6.50 2.64
N GLY A 36 13.08 -5.47 1.80
CA GLY A 36 14.04 -5.16 0.74
C GLY A 36 13.47 -4.19 -0.30
N TRP A 37 14.34 -3.64 -1.15
CA TRP A 37 13.93 -2.66 -2.18
C TRP A 37 13.00 -3.26 -3.24
N ASP A 38 13.13 -4.55 -3.52
CA ASP A 38 12.29 -5.27 -4.48
C ASP A 38 10.98 -5.79 -3.88
N THR A 39 10.79 -5.68 -2.56
CA THR A 39 9.53 -6.08 -1.92
C THR A 39 8.39 -5.23 -2.45
N GLN A 40 7.35 -5.89 -2.93
CA GLN A 40 6.15 -5.26 -3.46
C GLN A 40 5.09 -5.01 -2.39
N VAL A 41 4.31 -3.97 -2.59
CA VAL A 41 3.14 -3.62 -1.80
C VAL A 41 2.03 -3.12 -2.72
N THR A 42 0.79 -3.51 -2.43
CA THR A 42 -0.39 -2.90 -3.04
C THR A 42 -0.98 -1.86 -2.11
N VAL A 43 -1.25 -0.67 -2.66
CA VAL A 43 -1.91 0.42 -1.94
C VAL A 43 -3.16 0.90 -2.67
N THR A 44 -4.14 1.34 -1.90
CA THR A 44 -5.37 1.97 -2.41
C THR A 44 -5.74 3.18 -1.57
N SER A 45 -6.12 4.29 -2.21
CA SER A 45 -6.65 5.47 -1.51
C SER A 45 -8.02 5.16 -0.89
N PRO A 46 -8.38 5.71 0.28
CA PRO A 46 -9.73 5.56 0.85
C PRO A 46 -10.85 5.96 -0.13
N GLU A 47 -10.61 7.00 -0.93
CA GLU A 47 -11.52 7.48 -1.96
C GLU A 47 -11.76 6.43 -3.06
N ASP A 48 -10.69 5.82 -3.57
CA ASP A 48 -10.80 4.74 -4.58
C ASP A 48 -11.43 3.49 -3.98
N ILE A 49 -11.18 3.16 -2.70
CA ILE A 49 -11.86 2.05 -2.01
C ILE A 49 -13.37 2.27 -2.07
N GLY A 50 -13.86 3.43 -1.61
CA GLY A 50 -15.29 3.72 -1.61
C GLY A 50 -15.92 3.66 -3.01
N ARG A 51 -15.24 4.26 -4.00
CA ARG A 51 -15.71 4.29 -5.40
C ARG A 51 -15.74 2.89 -6.03
N LEU A 52 -14.70 2.08 -5.83
CA LEU A 52 -14.59 0.75 -6.42
C LEU A 52 -15.51 -0.26 -5.72
N THR A 53 -15.65 -0.20 -4.40
CA THR A 53 -16.65 -1.00 -3.69
C THR A 53 -18.06 -0.69 -4.17
N THR A 54 -18.38 0.59 -4.41
CA THR A 54 -19.67 0.99 -4.99
C THR A 54 -19.86 0.44 -6.40
N ALA A 55 -18.83 0.48 -7.24
CA ALA A 55 -18.88 -0.08 -8.60
C ALA A 55 -19.11 -1.60 -8.58
N ILE A 56 -18.41 -2.34 -7.71
CA ILE A 56 -18.58 -3.79 -7.52
C ILE A 56 -20.01 -4.11 -7.08
N TYR A 57 -20.56 -3.33 -6.13
CA TYR A 57 -21.90 -3.53 -5.61
C TYR A 57 -22.99 -3.33 -6.68
N LEU A 58 -22.82 -2.33 -7.56
CA LEU A 58 -23.80 -1.98 -8.60
C LEU A 58 -23.67 -2.81 -9.89
N GLU A 59 -22.63 -3.64 -10.02
CA GLU A 59 -22.33 -4.38 -11.24
C GLU A 59 -23.44 -5.40 -11.62
N GLN A 60 -23.64 -5.56 -12.93
CA GLN A 60 -24.49 -6.60 -13.52
C GLN A 60 -23.71 -7.42 -14.58
N PRO A 61 -23.77 -8.77 -14.56
CA PRO A 61 -24.41 -9.59 -13.54
C PRO A 61 -23.75 -9.41 -12.17
N ARG A 62 -24.52 -9.59 -11.10
CA ARG A 62 -24.07 -9.34 -9.72
C ARG A 62 -22.81 -10.13 -9.40
N VAL A 63 -21.84 -9.47 -8.78
CA VAL A 63 -20.69 -10.11 -8.15
C VAL A 63 -21.12 -10.73 -6.82
N ALA A 64 -20.96 -12.04 -6.66
CA ALA A 64 -21.31 -12.74 -5.43
C ALA A 64 -20.34 -13.90 -5.14
N ASN A 65 -20.22 -14.21 -3.85
CA ASN A 65 -19.50 -15.33 -3.25
C ASN A 65 -18.03 -15.45 -3.70
N GLN A 66 -17.32 -14.32 -3.74
CA GLN A 66 -15.92 -14.26 -4.17
C GLN A 66 -15.14 -13.13 -3.50
N VAL A 67 -13.81 -13.25 -3.56
CA VAL A 67 -12.86 -12.19 -3.19
C VAL A 67 -12.56 -11.38 -4.45
N VAL A 68 -12.67 -10.05 -4.35
CA VAL A 68 -12.36 -9.11 -5.41
C VAL A 68 -11.17 -8.26 -4.98
N PHE A 69 -10.13 -8.21 -5.81
CA PHE A 69 -8.94 -7.39 -5.55
C PHE A 69 -9.09 -6.05 -6.24
N ILE A 70 -8.79 -4.96 -5.52
CA ILE A 70 -8.69 -3.61 -6.06
C ILE A 70 -7.31 -3.05 -5.75
N ALA A 71 -6.83 -2.09 -6.55
CA ALA A 71 -5.60 -1.37 -6.24
C ALA A 71 -5.63 0.02 -6.85
N SER A 72 -5.14 1.01 -6.13
CA SER A 72 -4.69 2.25 -6.76
C SER A 72 -3.36 2.02 -7.47
N GLU A 73 -2.40 1.37 -6.80
CA GLU A 73 -1.09 1.05 -7.36
C GLU A 73 -0.48 -0.17 -6.65
N THR A 74 0.26 -0.99 -7.40
CA THR A 74 1.18 -2.00 -6.86
C THR A 74 2.59 -1.63 -7.30
N LEU A 75 3.49 -1.45 -6.33
CA LEU A 75 4.86 -0.99 -6.58
C LEU A 75 5.85 -1.64 -5.61
N THR A 76 7.14 -1.56 -5.94
CA THR A 76 8.23 -1.93 -5.01
C THR A 76 8.59 -0.74 -4.12
N TYR A 77 9.20 -0.98 -2.95
CA TYR A 77 9.72 0.11 -2.12
C TYR A 77 10.83 0.91 -2.81
N GLY A 78 11.60 0.29 -3.71
CA GLY A 78 12.55 1.00 -4.57
C GLY A 78 11.86 2.01 -5.47
N ARG A 79 10.77 1.60 -6.12
CA ARG A 79 9.97 2.50 -6.95
C ARG A 79 9.29 3.60 -6.12
N LEU A 80 8.85 3.28 -4.92
CA LEU A 80 8.31 4.28 -3.98
C LEU A 80 9.36 5.35 -3.67
N ALA A 81 10.60 4.98 -3.37
CA ALA A 81 11.68 5.94 -3.10
C ALA A 81 11.90 6.89 -4.29
N GLU A 82 11.92 6.37 -5.52
CA GLU A 82 12.02 7.19 -6.74
C GLU A 82 10.84 8.15 -6.89
N ILE A 83 9.62 7.68 -6.63
CA ILE A 83 8.41 8.51 -6.69
C ILE A 83 8.49 9.65 -5.68
N VAL A 84 8.89 9.36 -4.44
CA VAL A 84 9.01 10.35 -3.36
C VAL A 84 10.02 11.43 -3.71
N GLU A 85 11.24 11.05 -4.11
CA GLU A 85 12.29 12.02 -4.45
C GLU A 85 11.92 12.87 -5.66
N ARG A 86 11.42 12.24 -6.73
CA ARG A 86 10.99 12.93 -7.95
C ARG A 86 9.85 13.91 -7.69
N THR A 87 8.87 13.52 -6.89
CA THR A 87 7.65 14.32 -6.65
C THR A 87 7.91 15.45 -5.67
N SER A 88 8.74 15.23 -4.65
CA SER A 88 9.09 16.25 -3.66
C SER A 88 10.22 17.19 -4.12
N GLY A 89 11.02 16.78 -5.10
CA GLY A 89 12.22 17.51 -5.52
C GLY A 89 13.34 17.50 -4.47
N LYS A 90 13.28 16.59 -3.50
CA LYS A 90 14.23 16.47 -2.39
C LYS A 90 14.89 15.09 -2.41
N SER A 91 16.13 15.00 -1.94
CA SER A 91 16.79 13.72 -1.67
C SER A 91 16.36 13.15 -0.31
N PHE A 92 16.32 11.83 -0.21
CA PHE A 92 15.97 11.13 1.02
C PHE A 92 17.07 10.16 1.45
N SER A 93 17.27 10.03 2.76
CA SER A 93 18.08 8.95 3.32
C SER A 93 17.33 7.62 3.17
N LYS A 94 18.02 6.59 2.71
CA LYS A 94 17.42 5.31 2.31
C LYS A 94 17.99 4.19 3.15
N ALA A 95 17.14 3.38 3.76
CA ALA A 95 17.55 2.19 4.50
C ALA A 95 16.65 1.00 4.22
N VAL A 96 17.15 -0.19 4.53
CA VAL A 96 16.35 -1.43 4.50
C VAL A 96 16.03 -1.82 5.94
N LEU A 97 14.76 -2.03 6.21
CA LEU A 97 14.29 -2.69 7.43
C LEU A 97 14.11 -4.17 7.09
N SER A 98 15.16 -4.96 7.32
CA SER A 98 15.20 -6.36 6.94
C SER A 98 14.18 -7.18 7.73
N LEU A 99 13.64 -8.24 7.13
CA LEU A 99 12.69 -9.12 7.82
C LEU A 99 13.30 -9.76 9.09
N PRO A 100 14.57 -10.23 9.11
CA PRO A 100 15.20 -10.73 10.32
C PRO A 100 15.29 -9.69 11.45
N ASP A 101 15.67 -8.44 11.13
CA ASP A 101 15.79 -7.39 12.14
C ASP A 101 14.42 -7.00 12.72
N LEU A 102 13.40 -6.91 11.86
CA LEU A 102 12.02 -6.64 12.27
C LEU A 102 11.47 -7.75 13.16
N GLN A 103 11.72 -9.02 12.82
CA GLN A 103 11.33 -10.17 13.64
C GLN A 103 12.04 -10.16 15.00
N ALA A 104 13.36 -9.93 15.03
CA ALA A 104 14.13 -9.85 16.27
C ALA A 104 13.71 -8.66 17.14
N GLY A 105 13.33 -7.54 16.53
CA GLY A 105 12.69 -6.42 17.21
C GLY A 105 11.35 -6.82 17.82
N LEU A 106 10.49 -7.48 17.04
CA LEU A 106 9.16 -7.86 17.47
C LEU A 106 9.18 -8.89 18.61
N SER A 107 10.14 -9.81 18.63
CA SER A 107 10.33 -10.73 19.76
C SER A 107 10.68 -10.00 21.07
N ARG A 108 11.38 -8.85 20.99
CA ARG A 108 11.74 -8.03 22.16
C ARG A 108 10.62 -7.08 22.58
N HIS A 109 9.81 -6.62 21.62
CA HIS A 109 8.73 -5.68 21.82
C HIS A 109 7.43 -6.22 21.25
N PRO A 110 6.87 -7.29 21.85
CA PRO A 110 5.74 -8.00 21.26
C PRO A 110 4.52 -7.10 21.11
N ASP A 111 4.33 -6.10 21.97
CA ASP A 111 3.15 -5.22 21.95
C ASP A 111 3.29 -3.99 21.02
N ASP A 112 4.44 -3.83 20.35
CA ASP A 112 4.62 -2.76 19.37
C ASP A 112 3.82 -3.08 18.08
N VAL A 113 2.68 -2.41 17.96
CA VAL A 113 1.74 -2.56 16.84
C VAL A 113 2.39 -2.15 15.51
N MET A 114 3.16 -1.07 15.47
CA MET A 114 3.78 -0.60 14.24
C MET A 114 4.91 -1.53 13.79
N LEU A 115 5.64 -2.11 14.73
CA LEU A 115 6.63 -3.15 14.43
C LEU A 115 5.98 -4.44 13.92
N ARG A 116 4.84 -4.86 14.49
CA ARG A 116 4.03 -5.97 13.94
C ARG A 116 3.62 -5.70 12.50
N TYR A 117 3.09 -4.51 12.23
CA TYR A 117 2.67 -4.11 10.88
C TYR A 117 3.86 -4.10 9.90
N ARG A 118 4.97 -3.45 10.25
CA ARG A 118 6.18 -3.44 9.41
C ARG A 118 6.68 -4.86 9.13
N THR A 119 6.68 -5.73 10.15
CA THR A 119 7.07 -7.14 9.99
C THR A 119 6.16 -7.88 9.02
N ALA A 120 4.84 -7.62 9.05
CA ALA A 120 3.89 -8.25 8.13
C ALA A 120 4.13 -7.79 6.68
N PHE A 121 4.30 -6.49 6.45
CA PHE A 121 4.56 -5.95 5.11
C PHE A 121 5.97 -6.26 4.58
N ALA A 122 6.95 -6.49 5.46
CA ALA A 122 8.28 -6.94 5.08
C ALA A 122 8.33 -8.38 4.54
N ARG A 123 7.32 -9.22 4.84
CA ARG A 123 7.26 -10.60 4.32
C ARG A 123 6.99 -10.64 2.82
N GLY A 124 6.33 -9.62 2.26
CA GLY A 124 5.94 -9.59 0.85
C GLY A 124 4.88 -10.63 0.44
N GLU A 125 4.30 -11.36 1.40
CA GLU A 125 3.29 -12.38 1.16
C GLU A 125 1.89 -11.87 1.52
N GLY A 126 0.95 -11.96 0.59
CA GLY A 126 -0.45 -11.56 0.83
C GLY A 126 -0.70 -10.05 0.93
N VAL A 127 0.34 -9.23 0.76
CA VAL A 127 0.29 -7.75 0.87
C VAL A 127 0.32 -7.04 -0.48
N TRP A 128 0.44 -7.79 -1.58
CA TRP A 128 0.43 -7.25 -2.93
C TRP A 128 -0.20 -8.22 -3.94
N TRP A 129 -0.65 -7.67 -5.06
CA TRP A 129 -1.07 -8.42 -6.25
C TRP A 129 -0.79 -7.63 -7.54
N PRO A 130 -0.60 -8.32 -8.68
CA PRO A 130 -0.45 -7.66 -9.99
C PRO A 130 -1.67 -6.78 -10.31
N MET A 131 -1.42 -5.60 -10.89
CA MET A 131 -2.48 -4.66 -11.27
C MET A 131 -3.46 -5.29 -12.25
N GLU A 132 -3.01 -6.17 -13.14
CA GLU A 132 -3.82 -6.84 -14.16
C GLU A 132 -4.86 -7.79 -13.56
N LYS A 133 -4.67 -8.21 -12.29
CA LYS A 133 -5.63 -9.04 -11.56
C LYS A 133 -6.68 -8.23 -10.80
N THR A 134 -6.62 -6.90 -10.87
CA THR A 134 -7.55 -6.03 -10.15
C THR A 134 -8.82 -5.77 -10.93
N TYR A 135 -9.90 -5.60 -10.19
CA TYR A 135 -11.20 -5.20 -10.73
C TYR A 135 -11.10 -3.91 -11.53
N ASN A 136 -10.50 -2.86 -10.96
CA ASN A 136 -10.42 -1.56 -11.61
C ASN A 136 -9.58 -1.58 -12.89
N PHE A 137 -8.53 -2.40 -12.96
CA PHE A 137 -7.79 -2.60 -14.21
C PHE A 137 -8.67 -3.24 -15.29
N SER A 138 -9.36 -4.35 -14.95
CA SER A 138 -10.23 -5.06 -15.89
C SER A 138 -11.38 -4.18 -16.42
N LYS A 139 -11.90 -3.29 -15.58
CA LYS A 139 -12.99 -2.35 -15.89
C LYS A 139 -12.52 -1.03 -16.46
N LYS A 140 -11.21 -0.81 -16.57
CA LYS A 140 -10.59 0.46 -17.01
C LYS A 140 -11.07 1.66 -16.18
N ILE A 141 -11.30 1.45 -14.88
CA ILE A 141 -11.71 2.52 -13.96
C ILE A 141 -10.43 3.26 -13.54
N PRO A 142 -10.30 4.56 -13.84
CA PRO A 142 -9.12 5.32 -13.44
C PRO A 142 -9.11 5.48 -11.92
N VAL A 143 -7.93 5.36 -11.33
CA VAL A 143 -7.64 5.43 -9.89
C VAL A 143 -6.46 6.37 -9.66
N GLN A 144 -6.28 6.83 -8.43
CA GLN A 144 -5.21 7.75 -8.05
C GLN A 144 -3.94 6.99 -7.65
N ASP A 145 -2.89 7.07 -8.47
CA ASP A 145 -1.58 6.49 -8.12
C ASP A 145 -0.86 7.24 -6.97
N VAL A 146 0.22 6.66 -6.45
CA VAL A 146 0.98 7.21 -5.31
C VAL A 146 1.59 8.57 -5.62
N ALA A 147 2.04 8.81 -6.86
CA ALA A 147 2.63 10.07 -7.24
C ALA A 147 1.59 11.21 -7.23
N HIS A 148 0.40 10.97 -7.80
CA HIS A 148 -0.71 11.91 -7.75
C HIS A 148 -1.21 12.13 -6.32
N TRP A 149 -1.31 11.07 -5.51
CA TRP A 149 -1.65 11.20 -4.09
C TRP A 149 -0.65 12.11 -3.38
N LEU A 150 0.65 11.87 -3.54
CA LEU A 150 1.70 12.66 -2.90
C LEU A 150 1.70 14.12 -3.36
N GLN A 151 1.47 14.41 -4.64
CA GLN A 151 1.38 15.80 -5.15
C GLN A 151 0.28 16.62 -4.46
N LEU A 152 -0.86 16.00 -4.14
CA LEU A 152 -1.97 16.67 -3.46
C LEU A 152 -1.67 16.92 -1.98
N HIS A 153 -0.82 16.10 -1.36
CA HIS A 153 -0.55 16.15 0.08
C HIS A 153 0.80 16.81 0.44
N LEU A 154 1.68 17.07 -0.52
CA LEU A 154 2.93 17.82 -0.30
C LEU A 154 2.73 19.33 -0.08
N LYS A 155 1.55 19.86 -0.41
CA LYS A 155 1.23 21.30 -0.33
C LYS A 155 0.34 21.68 0.85
N ALA A 156 0.16 20.77 1.81
CA ALA A 156 -0.56 21.02 3.05
C ALA A 156 0.40 21.48 4.16
#